data_AF-A0A1H5B3U1-F1
#
_entry.id   AF-A0A1H5B3U1-F1
#
_cell.length_a   1.000
_cell.length_b   1.000
_cell.length_c   1.000
_cell.angle_alpha   90.00
_cell.angle_beta   90.00
_cell.angle_gamma   90.00
#
_symmetry.space_group_name_H-M   'P 1'
#
loop_
_entity.id
_entity.type
_entity.pdbx_description
1 polymer ?
#
loop_
_entity_poly.entity_id
_entity_poly.type
_entity_poly.pdbx_seq_one_letter_code
_entity_poly.pdbx_strand_id
1 'polypeptide(L)'
;MTITEFIHARIDDDEAAALRIPAGVGAGLHPFGRERILAECAVKRALVQELWETAGLSGNEFGAFRDWHELERVGEYPSGLRHLATLYSDHPDFQETWTP
;
A
#
# COMPACT_ATOMS: atom_id res chain seq x y z
N MET A 1 10.28 -5.61 8.58
CA MET A 1 9.10 -4.93 8.01
C MET A 1 8.56 -5.78 6.90
N THR A 2 7.26 -6.07 6.93
CA THR A 2 6.54 -6.82 5.89
C THR A 2 6.25 -5.92 4.68
N ILE A 3 5.94 -6.49 3.51
CA ILE A 3 5.53 -5.67 2.35
C ILE A 3 4.28 -4.83 2.66
N THR A 4 3.35 -5.37 3.46
CA THR A 4 2.11 -4.70 3.84
C THR A 4 2.36 -3.58 4.85
N GLU A 5 3.23 -3.81 5.84
CA GLU A 5 3.67 -2.76 6.79
C GLU A 5 4.36 -1.62 6.04
N PHE A 6 5.23 -1.95 5.08
CA PHE A 6 5.89 -0.96 4.25
C PHE A 6 4.89 -0.12 3.45
N ILE A 7 3.94 -0.76 2.75
CA ILE A 7 2.93 -0.06 1.96
C ILE A 7 2.06 0.84 2.86
N HIS A 8 1.62 0.36 4.02
CA HIS A 8 0.83 1.18 4.95
C HIS A 8 1.62 2.39 5.46
N ALA A 9 2.88 2.20 5.86
CA ALA A 9 3.74 3.30 6.30
C ALA A 9 3.93 4.35 5.19
N ARG A 10 4.10 3.92 3.93
CA ARG A 10 4.24 4.85 2.80
C ARG A 10 2.95 5.58 2.44
N ILE A 11 1.79 4.93 2.59
CA ILE A 11 0.50 5.61 2.48
C ILE A 11 0.34 6.66 3.59
N ASP A 12 0.74 6.35 4.82
CA ASP A 12 0.70 7.31 5.94
C ASP A 12 1.61 8.52 5.65
N ASP A 13 2.80 8.30 5.09
CA ASP A 13 3.73 9.37 4.70
C ASP A 13 3.15 10.26 3.59
N ASP A 14 2.57 9.67 2.53
CA ASP A 14 1.91 10.38 1.43
C ASP A 14 0.74 11.24 1.96
N GLU A 15 -0.08 10.66 2.85
CA GLU A 15 -1.21 11.34 3.48
C GLU A 15 -0.73 12.52 4.36
N ALA A 16 0.29 12.29 5.18
CA ALA A 16 0.91 13.34 5.99
C ALA A 16 1.52 14.46 5.13
N ALA A 17 2.14 14.13 4.00
CA ALA A 17 2.64 15.12 3.04
C ALA A 17 1.50 15.92 2.41
N ALA A 18 0.42 15.27 2.00
CA ALA A 18 -0.77 15.93 1.45
C ALA A 18 -1.43 16.88 2.46
N LEU A 19 -1.49 16.49 3.73
CA LEU A 19 -2.07 17.32 4.80
C LEU A 19 -1.26 18.59 5.10
N ARG A 20 0.01 18.66 4.72
CA ARG A 20 0.82 19.90 4.82
C ARG A 20 0.47 20.92 3.72
N ILE A 21 -0.19 20.50 2.65
CA ILE A 21 -0.69 21.39 1.59
C ILE A 21 -1.94 22.11 2.14
N PRO A 22 -2.02 23.44 2.07
CA PRO A 22 -3.23 24.14 2.51
C PRO A 22 -4.44 23.77 1.65
N ALA A 23 -5.61 23.60 2.29
CA ALA A 23 -6.85 23.31 1.58
C ALA A 23 -7.24 24.45 0.63
N GLY A 24 -7.77 24.12 -0.53
CA GLY A 24 -8.20 25.12 -1.53
C GLY A 24 -7.08 25.79 -2.33
N VAL A 25 -5.81 25.42 -2.10
CA VAL A 25 -4.71 25.79 -2.99
C VAL A 25 -4.86 24.94 -4.25
N GLY A 26 -5.27 25.58 -5.35
CA GLY A 26 -5.33 24.94 -6.67
C GLY A 26 -3.97 24.43 -7.12
N ALA A 27 -3.95 23.59 -8.15
CA ALA A 27 -2.80 22.83 -8.69
C ALA A 27 -1.55 23.65 -9.09
N GLY A 28 -1.50 24.96 -8.82
CA GLY A 28 -0.39 25.86 -9.14
C GLY A 28 0.86 25.67 -8.28
N LEU A 29 0.78 25.00 -7.13
CA LEU A 29 1.95 24.70 -6.25
C LEU A 29 2.24 23.21 -6.09
N HIS A 30 1.24 22.35 -6.29
CA HIS A 30 1.39 20.90 -6.31
C HIS A 30 0.69 20.35 -7.56
N PRO A 31 1.38 19.53 -8.38
CA PRO A 31 0.85 19.04 -9.66
C PRO A 31 -0.46 18.23 -9.50
N PHE A 32 -0.68 17.67 -8.30
CA PHE A 32 -1.93 17.05 -7.89
C PHE A 32 -2.45 17.82 -6.67
N GLY A 33 -3.67 18.33 -6.74
CA GLY A 33 -4.28 19.03 -5.60
C GLY A 33 -4.35 18.14 -4.36
N ARG A 34 -4.28 18.74 -3.17
CA ARG A 34 -4.35 18.06 -1.86
C ARG A 34 -5.41 16.96 -1.83
N GLU A 35 -6.62 17.29 -2.29
CA GLU A 35 -7.78 16.41 -2.26
C GLU A 35 -7.58 15.16 -3.12
N ARG A 36 -6.86 15.30 -4.25
CA ARG A 36 -6.56 14.17 -5.12
C ARG A 36 -5.59 13.19 -4.45
N ILE A 37 -4.53 13.70 -3.81
CA ILE A 37 -3.54 12.85 -3.11
C ILE A 37 -4.20 12.09 -1.96
N LEU A 38 -5.07 12.76 -1.17
CA LEU A 38 -5.83 12.12 -0.11
C LEU A 38 -6.79 11.04 -0.66
N ALA A 39 -7.44 11.29 -1.79
CA ALA A 39 -8.28 10.30 -2.46
C ALA A 39 -7.46 9.08 -2.94
N GLU A 40 -6.25 9.30 -3.46
CA GLU A 40 -5.34 8.21 -3.84
C GLU A 40 -4.90 7.39 -2.64
N CYS A 41 -4.57 8.02 -1.50
CA CYS A 41 -4.26 7.32 -0.25
C CYS A 41 -5.43 6.43 0.20
N ALA A 42 -6.65 6.96 0.17
CA ALA A 42 -7.85 6.20 0.52
C ALA A 42 -8.06 5.00 -0.42
N VAL A 43 -7.87 5.17 -1.73
CA VAL A 43 -7.96 4.08 -2.72
C VAL A 43 -6.87 3.03 -2.47
N LYS A 44 -5.62 3.42 -2.22
CA LYS A 44 -4.53 2.49 -1.91
C LYS A 44 -4.84 1.66 -0.66
N ARG A 45 -5.39 2.27 0.41
CA ARG A 45 -5.83 1.53 1.61
C ARG A 45 -6.94 0.53 1.30
N ALA A 46 -7.95 0.95 0.53
CA ALA A 46 -9.05 0.09 0.14
C ALA A 46 -8.54 -1.11 -0.70
N LEU A 47 -7.60 -0.88 -1.60
CA LEU A 47 -7.01 -1.94 -2.43
C LEU A 47 -6.20 -2.93 -1.59
N VAL A 48 -5.39 -2.46 -0.62
CA VAL A 48 -4.68 -3.37 0.31
C VAL A 48 -5.67 -4.24 1.09
N GLN A 49 -6.79 -3.67 1.54
CA GLN A 49 -7.86 -4.41 2.21
C GLN A 49 -8.55 -5.42 1.27
N GLU A 50 -8.86 -5.05 0.03
CA GLU A 50 -9.47 -5.96 -0.94
C GLU A 50 -8.54 -7.13 -1.29
N LEU A 51 -7.23 -6.86 -1.41
CA LEU A 51 -6.21 -7.88 -1.62
C LEU A 51 -6.12 -8.83 -0.42
N TRP A 52 -6.28 -8.32 0.82
CA TRP A 52 -6.41 -9.19 2.00
C TRP A 52 -7.63 -10.07 1.91
N GLU A 53 -8.80 -9.50 1.63
CA GLU A 53 -10.06 -10.25 1.61
C GLU A 53 -10.01 -11.34 0.54
N THR A 54 -9.43 -11.04 -0.63
CA THR A 54 -9.25 -12.02 -1.69
C THR A 54 -8.27 -13.12 -1.31
N ALA A 55 -7.12 -12.76 -0.72
CA ALA A 55 -6.07 -13.72 -0.38
C ALA A 55 -6.40 -14.55 0.87
N GLY A 56 -7.07 -13.94 1.85
CA GLY A 56 -7.57 -14.60 3.05
C GLY A 56 -8.63 -15.64 2.73
N LEU A 57 -9.42 -15.43 1.67
CA LEU A 57 -10.37 -16.41 1.15
C LEU A 57 -9.70 -17.55 0.36
N SER A 58 -8.55 -17.31 -0.27
CA SER A 58 -7.79 -18.31 -1.03
C SER A 58 -6.90 -19.20 -0.15
N GLY A 59 -7.33 -19.45 1.09
CA GLY A 59 -6.57 -20.18 2.12
C GLY A 59 -5.84 -21.43 1.62
N ASN A 60 -4.74 -21.77 2.30
CA ASN A 60 -3.94 -22.96 2.00
C ASN A 60 -4.72 -24.26 2.29
N GLU A 61 -4.06 -25.41 2.16
CA GLU A 61 -4.65 -26.74 2.43
C GLU A 61 -5.22 -26.92 3.86
N PHE A 62 -4.97 -25.95 4.77
CA PHE A 62 -5.44 -25.92 6.16
C PHE A 62 -6.48 -24.81 6.45
N GLY A 63 -6.89 -24.00 5.46
CA GLY A 63 -7.90 -22.95 5.60
C GLY A 63 -7.39 -21.52 5.41
N ALA A 64 -8.23 -20.54 5.76
CA ALA A 64 -7.94 -19.10 5.61
C ALA A 64 -6.71 -18.65 6.40
N PHE A 65 -5.91 -17.75 5.84
CA PHE A 65 -4.80 -17.10 6.55
C PHE A 65 -5.33 -16.24 7.71
N ARG A 66 -4.62 -16.23 8.84
CA ARG A 66 -5.05 -15.44 10.02
C ARG A 66 -4.68 -13.97 9.93
N ASP A 67 -3.52 -13.69 9.35
CA ASP A 67 -2.98 -12.34 9.19
C ASP A 67 -1.98 -12.26 8.03
N TRP A 68 -1.50 -11.05 7.76
CA TRP A 68 -0.51 -10.76 6.74
C TRP A 68 0.84 -11.43 6.98
N HIS A 69 1.26 -11.65 8.24
CA HIS A 69 2.54 -12.27 8.55
C HIS A 69 2.53 -13.76 8.19
N GLU A 70 1.39 -14.42 8.35
CA GLU A 70 1.23 -15.83 7.95
C GLU A 70 1.32 -16.01 6.44
N LEU A 71 0.64 -15.14 5.70
CA LEU A 71 0.68 -15.11 4.24
C LEU A 71 2.07 -14.76 3.70
N GLU A 72 2.76 -13.81 4.33
CA GLU A 72 4.14 -13.45 4.02
C GLU A 72 5.12 -14.63 4.24
N ARG A 73 4.95 -15.37 5.34
CA ARG A 73 5.83 -16.50 5.68
C ARG A 73 5.81 -17.62 4.63
N VAL A 74 4.68 -17.80 3.94
CA VAL A 74 4.54 -18.79 2.86
C VAL A 74 4.90 -18.22 1.49
N GLY A 75 5.19 -16.92 1.39
CA GLY A 75 5.60 -16.26 0.15
C GLY A 75 4.47 -16.02 -0.86
N GLU A 76 3.22 -16.25 -0.49
CA GLU A 76 2.04 -16.15 -1.36
C GLU A 76 1.40 -14.76 -1.33
N TYR A 77 2.21 -13.72 -1.54
CA TYR A 77 1.68 -12.36 -1.64
C TYR A 77 0.84 -12.19 -2.91
N PRO A 78 -0.34 -11.55 -2.81
CA PRO A 78 -1.03 -11.06 -3.99
C PRO A 78 -0.11 -10.18 -4.83
N SER A 79 -0.04 -10.44 -6.14
CA SER A 79 0.77 -9.64 -7.07
C SER A 79 0.44 -8.15 -7.01
N GLY A 80 -0.81 -7.80 -6.65
CA GLY A 80 -1.23 -6.42 -6.40
C GLY A 80 -0.39 -5.69 -5.35
N LEU A 81 0.06 -6.37 -4.28
CA LEU A 81 0.93 -5.75 -3.27
C LEU A 81 2.31 -5.43 -3.83
N ARG A 82 2.88 -6.33 -4.66
CA ARG A 82 4.16 -6.09 -5.33
C ARG A 82 4.09 -4.87 -6.25
N HIS A 83 3.01 -4.74 -7.02
CA HIS A 83 2.77 -3.57 -7.87
C HIS A 83 2.58 -2.27 -7.07
N LEU A 84 1.97 -2.31 -5.89
CA LEU A 84 1.89 -1.14 -5.02
C LEU A 84 3.25 -0.77 -4.42
N ALA A 85 4.05 -1.76 -4.02
CA ALA A 85 5.36 -1.53 -3.46
C ALA A 85 6.32 -0.86 -4.45
N THR A 86 6.22 -1.14 -5.77
CA THR A 86 7.10 -0.53 -6.77
C THR A 86 6.94 0.99 -6.91
N LEU A 87 5.82 1.57 -6.47
CA LEU A 87 5.64 3.02 -6.38
C LEU A 87 6.67 3.69 -5.47
N TYR A 88 7.20 2.93 -4.50
CA TYR A 88 8.13 3.40 -3.47
C TYR A 88 9.49 2.71 -3.61
N SER A 89 9.86 2.30 -4.83
CA SER A 89 11.12 1.58 -5.11
C SER A 89 12.38 2.40 -4.87
N ASP A 90 12.26 3.71 -4.74
CA ASP A 90 13.33 4.64 -4.37
C ASP A 90 13.52 4.77 -2.84
N HIS A 91 12.61 4.20 -2.04
CA HIS A 91 12.70 4.25 -0.58
C HIS A 91 13.77 3.29 -0.04
N PRO A 92 14.62 3.68 0.94
CA PRO A 92 15.70 2.83 1.46
C PRO A 92 15.22 1.51 2.09
N ASP A 93 14.02 1.50 2.66
CA ASP A 93 13.41 0.28 3.21
C ASP A 93 12.74 -0.63 2.16
N PHE A 94 12.71 -0.23 0.89
CA PHE A 94 12.21 -1.08 -0.19
C PHE A 94 13.13 -2.30 -0.37
N GLN A 95 12.54 -3.49 -0.51
CA GLN A 95 13.28 -4.71 -0.77
C GLN A 95 13.09 -5.13 -2.23
N GLU A 96 14.19 -5.43 -2.94
CA GLU A 96 14.14 -5.90 -4.34
C GLU A 96 13.29 -7.17 -4.50
N THR A 97 13.18 -8.01 -3.47
CA THR A 97 12.31 -9.20 -3.47
C THR A 97 10.82 -8.89 -3.62
N TRP A 98 10.41 -7.63 -3.48
CA TRP A 98 9.04 -7.16 -3.68
C TRP A 98 8.73 -6.75 -5.11
N THR A 99 9.70 -6.80 -6.04
CA THR A 99 9.41 -6.57 -7.46
C THR A 99 8.55 -7.70 -8.04
N PRO A 100 7.59 -7.40 -8.94
CA PRO A 100 6.75 -8.41 -9.61
C PRO A 100 7.52 -9.48 -10.37
#